data_AF-A0A1Z5SLX2-F1
#
_entry.id   AF-A0A1Z5SLX2-F1
#
_cell.length_a   1.000
_cell.length_b   1.000
_cell.length_c   1.000
_cell.angle_alpha   90.00
_cell.angle_beta   90.00
_cell.angle_gamma   90.00
#
_symmetry.space_group_name_H-M   'P 1'
#
loop_
_entity.id
_entity.type
_entity.pdbx_description
1 polymer ?
#
loop_
_entity_poly.entity_id
_entity_poly.type
_entity_poly.pdbx_seq_one_letter_code
_entity_poly.pdbx_strand_id
1 'polypeptide(L)'
;MTPREEQRFLKEIARFENEKLAKDDVQTEEFNFYYTREYQARIYNDFISLREKRNYMTKLAISHALAQSTKTSLYEDLLSTTITTTQSIPSTIARTGRINLTRREINMQIGELFILRINIHLQGSVLDAPELMWAEPQLEPVYQAVRSYLEMDQRVELMQERVSVVGDLLAVLKDQLSHTHGEYLEWIVIVLIAAEILVAAINIVVDLYAGVD
;
A
#
# COMPACT_ATOMS: atom_id res chain seq x y z
N MET A 1 -35.12 0.77 -8.85
CA MET A 1 -34.74 1.99 -8.12
C MET A 1 -34.41 3.02 -9.18
N THR A 2 -34.94 4.24 -9.07
CA THR A 2 -34.55 5.35 -9.96
C THR A 2 -33.24 5.97 -9.46
N PRO A 3 -32.45 6.66 -10.31
CA PRO A 3 -31.21 7.31 -9.87
C PRO A 3 -31.41 8.31 -8.72
N ARG A 4 -32.59 8.95 -8.64
CA ARG A 4 -32.96 9.86 -7.54
C ARG A 4 -33.19 9.12 -6.23
N GLU A 5 -33.81 7.94 -6.28
CA GLU A 5 -34.02 7.10 -5.10
C GLU A 5 -32.70 6.57 -4.56
N GLU A 6 -31.80 6.18 -5.45
CA GLU A 6 -30.44 5.73 -5.10
C GLU A 6 -29.64 6.84 -4.42
N GLN A 7 -29.59 8.04 -5.00
CA GLN A 7 -28.89 9.18 -4.37
C GLN A 7 -29.44 9.52 -2.99
N ARG A 8 -30.75 9.42 -2.81
CA ARG A 8 -31.39 9.62 -1.50
C ARG A 8 -30.94 8.55 -0.51
N PHE A 9 -30.94 7.30 -0.91
CA PHE A 9 -30.51 6.18 -0.07
C PHE A 9 -29.03 6.30 0.33
N LEU A 10 -28.15 6.63 -0.61
CA LEU A 10 -26.73 6.90 -0.32
C LEU A 10 -26.56 8.04 0.68
N LYS A 11 -27.35 9.11 0.56
CA LYS A 11 -27.35 10.22 1.53
C LYS A 11 -27.80 9.80 2.93
N GLU A 12 -28.75 8.87 3.03
CA GLU A 12 -29.22 8.33 4.31
C GLU A 12 -28.20 7.40 4.97
N ILE A 13 -27.38 6.70 4.18
CA ILE A 13 -26.31 5.83 4.68
C ILE A 13 -25.03 6.62 4.99
N ALA A 14 -24.78 7.73 4.30
CA ALA A 14 -23.57 8.54 4.49
C ALA A 14 -23.29 9.00 5.93
N ARG A 15 -24.30 9.00 6.82
CA ARG A 15 -24.13 9.28 8.26
C ARG A 15 -23.46 8.15 9.06
N PHE A 16 -23.42 6.96 8.50
CA PHE A 16 -22.79 5.76 9.09
C PHE A 16 -21.44 5.45 8.45
N GLU A 17 -21.01 6.27 7.48
CA GLU A 17 -19.71 6.15 6.83
C GLU A 17 -18.61 6.55 7.80
N ASN A 18 -17.66 5.64 8.04
CA ASN A 18 -16.40 5.96 8.71
C ASN A 18 -15.34 6.24 7.64
N GLU A 19 -14.47 7.21 7.90
CA GLU A 19 -13.37 7.57 6.98
C GLU A 19 -13.87 7.90 5.56
N LYS A 20 -14.79 8.85 5.48
CA LYS A 20 -15.39 9.29 4.22
C LYS A 20 -14.33 9.69 3.19
N LEU A 21 -14.38 9.05 2.02
CA LEU A 21 -13.47 9.31 0.92
C LEU A 21 -13.74 10.69 0.29
N ALA A 22 -12.67 11.32 -0.22
CA ALA A 22 -12.81 12.49 -1.06
C ALA A 22 -13.50 12.09 -2.37
N LYS A 23 -14.16 13.04 -3.04
CA LYS A 23 -14.92 12.75 -4.26
C LYS A 23 -14.07 12.13 -5.37
N ASP A 24 -12.81 12.54 -5.45
CA ASP A 24 -11.88 12.07 -6.47
C ASP A 24 -11.35 10.66 -6.17
N ASP A 25 -11.49 10.18 -4.94
CA ASP A 25 -11.12 8.83 -4.50
C ASP A 25 -12.29 7.83 -4.58
N VAL A 26 -13.51 8.30 -4.90
CA VAL A 26 -14.69 7.44 -4.97
C VAL A 26 -14.66 6.59 -6.24
N GLN A 27 -14.51 5.28 -6.04
CA GLN A 27 -14.52 4.28 -7.10
C GLN A 27 -15.94 3.75 -7.35
N THR A 28 -16.29 3.51 -8.62
CA THR A 28 -17.62 3.04 -9.02
C THR A 28 -17.51 1.90 -10.03
N GLU A 29 -18.34 0.88 -9.86
CA GLU A 29 -18.51 -0.25 -10.79
C GLU A 29 -19.93 -0.20 -11.36
N GLU A 30 -20.05 -0.15 -12.69
CA GLU A 30 -21.34 -0.06 -13.38
C GLU A 30 -21.59 -1.31 -14.23
N PHE A 31 -22.61 -2.08 -13.85
CA PHE A 31 -23.01 -3.30 -14.57
C PHE A 31 -24.46 -3.23 -15.01
N ASN A 32 -24.72 -3.73 -16.22
CA ASN A 32 -26.08 -3.96 -16.67
C ASN A 32 -26.59 -5.27 -16.08
N PHE A 33 -27.90 -5.37 -15.83
CA PHE A 33 -28.49 -6.63 -15.38
C PHE A 33 -29.86 -6.89 -15.99
N TYR A 34 -30.19 -8.16 -16.15
CA TYR A 34 -31.50 -8.60 -16.65
C TYR A 34 -31.99 -9.87 -15.97
N TYR A 35 -33.29 -10.12 -16.06
CA TYR A 35 -33.91 -11.30 -15.47
C TYR A 35 -34.18 -12.38 -16.52
N THR A 36 -33.72 -13.60 -16.28
CA THR A 36 -33.95 -14.76 -17.15
C THR A 36 -34.07 -16.05 -16.35
N ARG A 37 -34.97 -16.94 -16.76
CA ARG A 37 -35.14 -18.27 -16.12
C ARG A 37 -34.37 -19.38 -16.83
N GLU A 38 -33.78 -19.09 -17.98
CA GLU A 38 -33.14 -20.07 -18.86
C GLU A 38 -31.82 -20.63 -18.28
N TYR A 39 -31.13 -19.85 -17.45
CA TYR A 39 -29.83 -20.24 -16.87
C TYR A 39 -29.70 -19.77 -15.42
N GLN A 40 -28.70 -20.30 -14.72
CA GLN A 40 -28.30 -19.80 -13.41
C GLN A 40 -27.69 -18.40 -13.50
N ALA A 41 -27.61 -17.71 -12.37
CA ALA A 41 -27.04 -16.38 -12.30
C ALA A 41 -25.57 -16.44 -12.74
N ARG A 42 -25.22 -15.60 -13.73
CA ARG A 42 -23.88 -15.51 -14.32
C ARG A 42 -23.61 -14.09 -14.78
N ILE A 43 -22.34 -13.75 -14.85
CA ILE A 43 -21.82 -12.52 -15.43
C ILE A 43 -21.17 -12.83 -16.78
N TYR A 44 -21.50 -12.05 -17.81
CA TYR A 44 -20.93 -12.19 -19.15
C TYR A 44 -21.11 -10.90 -19.94
N ASN A 45 -20.04 -10.40 -20.58
CA ASN A 45 -20.03 -9.14 -21.34
C ASN A 45 -20.69 -7.97 -20.59
N ASP A 46 -20.34 -7.80 -19.32
CA ASP A 46 -20.87 -6.76 -18.42
C ASP A 46 -22.37 -6.81 -18.16
N PHE A 47 -23.01 -7.95 -18.48
CA PHE A 47 -24.37 -8.25 -18.09
C PHE A 47 -24.41 -9.29 -16.99
N ILE A 48 -25.08 -8.92 -15.90
CA ILE A 48 -25.43 -9.81 -14.80
C ILE A 48 -26.82 -10.39 -15.06
N SER A 49 -26.90 -11.70 -15.24
CA SER A 49 -28.18 -12.40 -15.36
C SER A 49 -28.67 -12.85 -13.98
N LEU A 50 -29.94 -12.59 -13.68
CA LEU A 50 -30.59 -12.97 -12.43
C LEU A 50 -31.84 -13.82 -12.71
N ARG A 51 -32.11 -14.83 -11.89
CA ARG A 51 -33.30 -15.68 -12.10
C ARG A 51 -34.59 -15.05 -11.60
N GLU A 52 -34.54 -14.49 -10.39
CA GLU A 52 -35.72 -14.05 -9.66
C GLU A 52 -35.54 -12.64 -9.11
N LYS A 53 -36.59 -11.81 -9.25
CA LYS A 53 -36.58 -10.44 -8.75
C LYS A 53 -36.47 -10.36 -7.22
N ARG A 54 -37.04 -11.36 -6.52
CA ARG A 54 -37.17 -11.40 -5.05
C ARG A 54 -35.99 -12.06 -4.35
N ASN A 55 -35.12 -12.76 -5.07
CA ASN A 55 -33.94 -13.37 -4.47
C ASN A 55 -32.88 -12.28 -4.21
N TYR A 56 -32.94 -11.67 -3.03
CA TYR A 56 -32.01 -10.63 -2.62
C TYR A 56 -30.66 -11.20 -2.20
N MET A 57 -30.60 -12.46 -1.77
CA MET A 57 -29.35 -13.11 -1.36
C MET A 57 -28.35 -13.23 -2.51
N THR A 58 -28.81 -13.62 -3.71
CA THR A 58 -27.96 -13.61 -4.92
C THR A 58 -27.46 -12.21 -5.27
N LYS A 59 -28.33 -11.19 -5.13
CA LYS A 59 -27.92 -9.80 -5.35
C LYS A 59 -26.87 -9.37 -4.35
N LEU A 60 -27.05 -9.73 -3.08
CA LEU A 60 -26.12 -9.41 -2.01
C LEU A 60 -24.74 -10.06 -2.22
N ALA A 61 -24.71 -11.35 -2.62
CA ALA A 61 -23.47 -12.05 -2.96
C ALA A 61 -22.70 -11.35 -4.10
N ILE A 62 -23.41 -10.94 -5.15
CA ILE A 62 -22.83 -10.18 -6.26
C ILE A 62 -22.35 -8.80 -5.80
N SER A 63 -23.16 -8.08 -5.02
CA SER A 63 -22.79 -6.77 -4.46
C SER A 63 -21.53 -6.85 -3.59
N HIS A 64 -21.31 -7.94 -2.85
CA HIS A 64 -20.07 -8.13 -2.08
C HIS A 64 -18.84 -8.21 -2.99
N ALA A 65 -18.90 -8.97 -4.08
CA ALA A 65 -17.79 -9.03 -5.04
C ALA A 65 -17.53 -7.67 -5.70
N LEU A 66 -18.58 -6.94 -6.08
CA LEU A 66 -18.45 -5.58 -6.64
C LEU A 66 -17.88 -4.57 -5.62
N ALA A 67 -18.28 -4.66 -4.35
CA ALA A 67 -17.73 -3.84 -3.27
C ALA A 67 -16.24 -4.13 -3.03
N GLN A 68 -15.81 -5.39 -3.16
CA GLN A 68 -14.40 -5.75 -3.09
C GLN A 68 -13.63 -5.19 -4.28
N SER A 69 -14.18 -5.21 -5.49
CA SER A 69 -13.55 -4.64 -6.68
C SER A 69 -13.37 -3.12 -6.61
N THR A 70 -14.41 -2.38 -6.24
CA THR A 70 -14.32 -0.92 -6.04
C THR A 70 -13.26 -0.53 -5.00
N LYS A 71 -13.20 -1.25 -3.88
CA LYS A 71 -12.19 -1.00 -2.85
C LYS A 71 -10.78 -1.41 -3.27
N THR A 72 -10.65 -2.46 -4.08
CA THR A 72 -9.36 -2.83 -4.70
C THR A 72 -8.87 -1.71 -5.62
N SER A 73 -9.75 -1.16 -6.45
CA SER A 73 -9.44 -0.04 -7.36
C SER A 73 -8.92 1.19 -6.61
N LEU A 74 -9.48 1.52 -5.45
CA LEU A 74 -8.99 2.62 -4.61
C LEU A 74 -7.53 2.40 -4.19
N TYR A 75 -7.19 1.19 -3.74
CA TYR A 75 -5.83 0.89 -3.33
C TYR A 75 -4.85 0.80 -4.51
N GLU A 76 -5.32 0.38 -5.70
CA GLU A 76 -4.52 0.44 -6.93
C GLU A 76 -4.12 1.88 -7.25
N ASP A 77 -5.04 2.84 -7.12
CA ASP A 77 -4.77 4.27 -7.34
C ASP A 77 -3.82 4.86 -6.30
N LEU A 78 -4.03 4.55 -5.02
CA LEU A 78 -3.11 4.96 -3.93
C LEU A 78 -1.70 4.40 -4.13
N LEU A 79 -1.60 3.14 -4.57
CA LEU A 79 -0.33 2.51 -4.90
C LEU A 79 0.32 3.13 -6.13
N SER A 80 -0.46 3.41 -7.18
CA SER A 80 0.00 4.07 -8.40
C SER A 80 0.60 5.45 -8.11
N THR A 81 -0.05 6.21 -7.22
CA THR A 81 0.44 7.51 -6.73
C THR A 81 1.78 7.37 -5.98
N THR A 82 1.89 6.35 -5.13
CA THR A 82 3.12 6.04 -4.38
C THR A 82 4.28 5.65 -5.31
N ILE A 83 4.00 4.81 -6.31
CA ILE A 83 4.98 4.42 -7.34
C ILE A 83 5.42 5.65 -8.14
N THR A 84 4.49 6.48 -8.58
CA THR A 84 4.78 7.69 -9.36
C THR A 84 5.68 8.66 -8.59
N THR A 85 5.50 8.74 -7.28
CA THR A 85 6.32 9.60 -6.39
C THR A 85 7.73 9.03 -6.20
N THR A 86 7.89 7.71 -6.19
CA THR A 86 9.16 7.02 -5.89
C THR A 86 9.97 6.61 -7.12
N GLN A 87 9.36 6.54 -8.31
CA GLN A 87 9.98 6.04 -9.55
C GLN A 87 11.25 6.77 -10.00
N SER A 88 11.39 8.06 -9.66
CA SER A 88 12.54 8.87 -10.07
C SER A 88 13.79 8.61 -9.22
N ILE A 89 13.60 8.04 -8.02
CA ILE A 89 14.68 7.84 -7.04
C ILE A 89 15.76 6.89 -7.57
N PRO A 90 15.45 5.67 -8.05
CA PRO A 90 16.47 4.76 -8.58
C PRO A 90 17.24 5.37 -9.76
N SER A 91 16.54 6.04 -10.68
CA SER A 91 17.17 6.68 -11.84
C SER A 91 18.14 7.80 -11.46
N THR A 92 17.81 8.55 -10.40
CA THR A 92 18.66 9.63 -9.88
C THR A 92 19.88 9.08 -9.17
N ILE A 93 19.72 8.01 -8.40
CA ILE A 93 20.83 7.31 -7.73
C ILE A 93 21.77 6.69 -8.77
N ALA A 94 21.24 6.02 -9.79
CA ALA A 94 22.05 5.43 -10.86
C ALA A 94 22.89 6.48 -11.62
N ARG A 95 22.38 7.70 -11.77
CA ARG A 95 23.09 8.80 -12.46
C ARG A 95 24.06 9.56 -11.57
N THR A 96 23.70 9.83 -10.31
CA THR A 96 24.43 10.76 -9.44
C THR A 96 25.18 10.09 -8.29
N GLY A 97 24.85 8.83 -7.99
CA GLY A 97 25.36 8.10 -6.83
C GLY A 97 24.89 8.64 -5.48
N ARG A 98 23.95 9.60 -5.45
CA ARG A 98 23.50 10.28 -4.23
C ARG A 98 21.99 10.23 -4.09
N ILE A 99 21.52 10.13 -2.84
CA ILE A 99 20.12 10.21 -2.48
C ILE A 99 19.79 11.67 -2.15
N ASN A 100 18.88 12.29 -2.91
CA ASN A 100 18.42 13.66 -2.68
C ASN A 100 17.14 13.70 -1.82
N LEU A 101 17.14 12.95 -0.71
CA LEU A 101 16.04 12.89 0.26
C LEU A 101 16.61 12.88 1.67
N THR A 102 15.94 13.59 2.57
CA THR A 102 16.28 13.61 3.99
C THR A 102 15.84 12.32 4.68
N ARG A 103 16.48 11.99 5.81
CA ARG A 103 16.05 10.87 6.67
C ARG A 103 14.59 10.97 7.11
N ARG A 104 14.10 12.19 7.30
CA ARG A 104 12.69 12.44 7.66
C ARG A 104 11.76 12.05 6.52
N GLU A 105 12.04 12.49 5.29
CA GLU A 105 11.20 12.20 4.13
C GLU A 105 11.13 10.69 3.85
N ILE A 106 12.27 9.99 3.92
CA ILE A 106 12.31 8.53 3.75
C ILE A 106 11.49 7.81 4.82
N ASN A 107 11.61 8.22 6.09
CA ASN A 107 10.79 7.63 7.16
C ASN A 107 9.29 7.90 6.99
N MET A 108 8.91 9.07 6.49
CA MET A 108 7.50 9.38 6.18
C MET A 108 6.96 8.46 5.07
N GLN A 109 7.70 8.31 3.97
CA GLN A 109 7.30 7.41 2.86
C GLN A 109 7.22 5.94 3.32
N ILE A 110 8.15 5.50 4.18
CA ILE A 110 8.10 4.16 4.77
C ILE A 110 6.81 3.99 5.59
N GLY A 111 6.46 4.98 6.42
CA GLY A 111 5.23 4.96 7.21
C GLY A 111 3.97 4.87 6.34
N GLU A 112 3.87 5.71 5.30
CA GLU A 112 2.76 5.69 4.35
C GLU A 112 2.63 4.35 3.63
N LEU A 113 3.75 3.79 3.16
CA LEU A 113 3.75 2.47 2.54
C LEU A 113 3.33 1.37 3.52
N PHE A 114 3.73 1.44 4.78
CA PHE A 114 3.28 0.49 5.81
C PHE A 114 1.79 0.57 6.06
N ILE A 115 1.21 1.78 6.12
CA ILE A 115 -0.24 1.96 6.24
C ILE A 115 -0.94 1.33 5.03
N LEU A 116 -0.47 1.60 3.81
CA LEU A 116 -1.02 1.01 2.59
C LEU A 116 -0.92 -0.52 2.59
N ARG A 117 0.24 -1.07 2.98
CA ARG A 117 0.45 -2.52 3.09
C ARG A 117 -0.51 -3.15 4.11
N ILE A 118 -0.68 -2.54 5.28
CA ILE A 118 -1.62 -3.01 6.31
C ILE A 118 -3.05 -2.99 5.76
N ASN A 119 -3.46 -1.90 5.11
CA ASN A 119 -4.79 -1.75 4.54
C ASN A 119 -5.08 -2.79 3.44
N ILE A 120 -4.11 -3.05 2.55
CA ILE A 120 -4.21 -4.09 1.52
C ILE A 120 -4.26 -5.49 2.15
N HIS A 121 -3.46 -5.75 3.19
CA HIS A 121 -3.43 -7.07 3.83
C HIS A 121 -4.69 -7.35 4.67
N LEU A 122 -5.20 -6.35 5.41
CA LEU A 122 -6.47 -6.44 6.12
C LEU A 122 -7.64 -6.62 5.16
N GLN A 123 -7.58 -5.97 3.98
CA GLN A 123 -8.52 -6.24 2.89
C GLN A 123 -8.41 -7.68 2.40
N GLY A 124 -7.18 -8.20 2.27
CA GLY A 124 -6.91 -9.60 1.95
C GLY A 124 -7.53 -10.58 2.94
N SER A 125 -7.53 -10.25 4.23
CA SER A 125 -8.25 -11.02 5.26
C SER A 125 -9.79 -10.90 5.15
N VAL A 126 -10.29 -9.87 4.46
CA VAL A 126 -11.71 -9.71 4.06
C VAL A 126 -12.00 -10.38 2.70
N LEU A 127 -11.00 -10.98 2.03
CA LEU A 127 -11.17 -11.83 0.85
C LEU A 127 -11.45 -13.29 1.18
N ASP A 128 -11.36 -13.69 2.45
CA ASP A 128 -12.02 -14.91 2.91
C ASP A 128 -13.50 -14.81 2.54
N ALA A 129 -14.11 -15.93 2.11
CA ALA A 129 -15.50 -15.94 1.72
C ALA A 129 -16.32 -15.24 2.81
N PRO A 130 -17.08 -14.16 2.49
CA PRO A 130 -17.80 -13.39 3.48
C PRO A 130 -18.59 -14.31 4.41
N GLU A 131 -18.84 -13.93 5.67
CA GLU A 131 -19.64 -14.78 6.58
C GLU A 131 -20.97 -15.22 5.96
N LEU A 132 -21.52 -14.40 5.06
CA LEU A 132 -22.69 -14.74 4.25
C LEU A 132 -22.50 -16.03 3.43
N MET A 133 -21.34 -16.24 2.83
CA MET A 133 -21.02 -17.45 2.06
C MET A 133 -20.84 -18.67 2.97
N TRP A 134 -20.41 -18.49 4.23
CA TRP A 134 -20.39 -19.57 5.22
C TRP A 134 -21.80 -19.91 5.70
N ALA A 135 -22.65 -18.91 5.90
CA ALA A 135 -24.04 -19.09 6.29
C ALA A 135 -24.89 -19.69 5.15
N GLU A 136 -24.63 -19.31 3.90
CA GLU A 136 -25.38 -19.72 2.71
C GLU A 136 -24.44 -20.21 1.60
N PRO A 137 -23.85 -21.42 1.71
CA PRO A 137 -22.84 -21.93 0.78
C PRO A 137 -23.29 -22.02 -0.67
N GLN A 138 -24.61 -22.08 -0.93
CA GLN A 138 -25.15 -22.08 -2.29
C GLN A 138 -24.91 -20.77 -3.05
N LEU A 139 -24.52 -19.68 -2.36
CA LEU A 139 -24.19 -18.40 -2.98
C LEU A 139 -22.73 -18.33 -3.46
N GLU A 140 -21.86 -19.20 -2.95
CA GLU A 140 -20.43 -19.20 -3.27
C GLU A 140 -20.15 -19.27 -4.79
N PRO A 141 -20.84 -20.10 -5.59
CA PRO A 141 -20.56 -20.17 -7.03
C PRO A 141 -20.82 -18.87 -7.78
N VAL A 142 -21.85 -18.10 -7.41
CA VAL A 142 -22.14 -16.81 -8.08
C VAL A 142 -21.15 -15.74 -7.64
N TYR A 143 -20.78 -15.73 -6.36
CA TYR A 143 -19.77 -14.84 -5.82
C TYR A 143 -18.42 -15.08 -6.51
N GLN A 144 -17.97 -16.34 -6.58
CA GLN A 144 -16.73 -16.72 -7.25
C GLN A 144 -16.76 -16.42 -8.75
N ALA A 145 -17.89 -16.62 -9.43
CA ALA A 145 -18.02 -16.25 -10.84
C ALA A 145 -17.80 -14.74 -11.08
N VAL A 146 -18.34 -13.89 -10.20
CA VAL A 146 -18.13 -12.43 -10.28
C VAL A 146 -16.69 -12.06 -9.92
N ARG A 147 -16.11 -12.65 -8.86
CA ARG A 147 -14.70 -12.42 -8.49
C ARG A 147 -13.74 -12.79 -9.60
N SER A 148 -13.96 -13.94 -10.23
CA SER A 148 -13.15 -14.42 -11.35
C SER A 148 -13.32 -13.53 -12.58
N TYR A 149 -14.53 -13.07 -12.88
CA TYR A 149 -14.77 -12.13 -13.99
C TYR A 149 -14.03 -10.79 -13.80
N LEU A 150 -13.96 -10.31 -12.55
CA LEU A 150 -13.24 -9.07 -12.19
C LEU A 150 -11.74 -9.28 -11.99
N GLU A 151 -11.23 -10.48 -12.25
CA GLU A 151 -9.81 -10.87 -12.10
C GLU A 151 -9.24 -10.52 -10.72
N MET A 152 -10.06 -10.62 -9.67
CA MET A 152 -9.74 -10.01 -8.39
C MET A 152 -8.50 -10.59 -7.74
N ASP A 153 -8.26 -11.90 -7.88
CA ASP A 153 -7.08 -12.55 -7.30
C ASP A 153 -5.79 -12.08 -8.00
N GLN A 154 -5.80 -11.95 -9.33
CA GLN A 154 -4.66 -11.45 -10.11
C GLN A 154 -4.36 -9.98 -9.78
N ARG A 155 -5.40 -9.15 -9.62
CA ARG A 155 -5.25 -7.74 -9.25
C ARG A 155 -4.61 -7.58 -7.88
N VAL A 156 -5.07 -8.35 -6.89
CA VAL A 156 -4.50 -8.34 -5.54
C VAL A 156 -3.06 -8.84 -5.53
N GLU A 157 -2.74 -9.90 -6.27
CA GLU A 157 -1.37 -10.42 -6.41
C GLU A 157 -0.43 -9.36 -6.99
N LEU A 158 -0.83 -8.71 -8.10
CA LEU A 158 -0.04 -7.66 -8.74
C LEU A 158 0.18 -6.44 -7.82
N MET A 159 -0.85 -6.04 -7.07
CA MET A 159 -0.71 -4.99 -6.07
C MET A 159 0.29 -5.37 -4.99
N GLN A 160 0.23 -6.61 -4.49
CA GLN A 160 1.11 -7.09 -3.44
C GLN A 160 2.57 -7.12 -3.90
N GLU A 161 2.83 -7.53 -5.13
CA GLU A 161 4.15 -7.48 -5.77
C GLU A 161 4.65 -6.03 -5.86
N ARG A 162 3.83 -5.13 -6.41
CA ARG A 162 4.16 -3.70 -6.56
C ARG A 162 4.48 -3.03 -5.22
N VAL A 163 3.68 -3.28 -4.18
CA VAL A 163 3.96 -2.80 -2.81
C VAL A 163 5.28 -3.34 -2.29
N SER A 164 5.60 -4.61 -2.58
CA SER A 164 6.88 -5.22 -2.17
C SER A 164 8.06 -4.51 -2.82
N VAL A 165 8.02 -4.28 -4.13
CA VAL A 165 9.10 -3.60 -4.87
C VAL A 165 9.36 -2.19 -4.33
N VAL A 166 8.31 -1.42 -4.04
CA VAL A 166 8.47 -0.09 -3.42
C VAL A 166 9.04 -0.21 -2.02
N GLY A 167 8.62 -1.22 -1.24
CA GLY A 167 9.15 -1.50 0.09
C GLY A 167 10.64 -1.82 0.09
N ASP A 168 11.08 -2.65 -0.86
CA ASP A 168 12.48 -3.02 -1.00
C ASP A 168 13.34 -1.81 -1.39
N LEU A 169 12.85 -0.95 -2.29
CA LEU A 169 13.50 0.32 -2.61
C LEU A 169 13.67 1.19 -1.36
N LEU A 170 12.59 1.43 -0.60
CA LEU A 170 12.65 2.27 0.60
C LEU A 170 13.57 1.67 1.68
N ALA A 171 13.64 0.33 1.79
CA ALA A 171 14.55 -0.36 2.70
C ALA A 171 16.01 -0.08 2.35
N VAL A 172 16.37 -0.13 1.06
CA VAL A 172 17.72 0.21 0.59
C VAL A 172 18.07 1.67 0.90
N LEU A 173 17.14 2.61 0.70
CA LEU A 173 17.36 4.03 1.03
C LEU A 173 17.60 4.25 2.53
N LYS A 174 16.87 3.53 3.37
CA LYS A 174 17.01 3.59 4.83
C LYS A 174 18.36 3.04 5.30
N ASP A 175 18.84 1.97 4.68
CA ASP A 175 20.14 1.37 5.02
C ASP A 175 21.29 2.35 4.71
N GLN A 176 21.29 2.97 3.53
CA GLN A 176 22.31 3.97 3.17
C GLN A 176 22.42 5.14 4.15
N LEU A 177 21.29 5.63 4.67
CA LEU A 177 21.28 6.68 5.69
C LEU A 177 21.83 6.25 7.05
N SER A 178 21.89 4.95 7.32
CA SER A 178 22.31 4.41 8.62
C SER A 178 23.81 4.17 8.71
N HIS A 179 24.50 4.09 7.57
CA HIS A 179 25.96 3.93 7.51
C HIS A 179 26.78 5.16 7.95
N THR A 180 26.15 6.32 8.19
CA THR A 180 26.90 7.54 8.53
C THR A 180 27.39 7.59 9.98
N HIS A 181 26.86 6.78 10.92
CA HIS A 181 27.30 6.83 12.33
C HIS A 181 28.66 6.17 12.57
N GLY A 182 29.00 5.12 11.81
CA GLY A 182 30.28 4.42 11.96
C GLY A 182 31.47 5.33 11.65
N GLU A 183 31.35 6.11 10.57
CA GLU A 183 32.40 7.02 10.11
C GLU A 183 32.69 8.16 11.11
N TYR A 184 31.66 8.70 11.79
CA TYR A 184 31.87 9.74 12.80
C TYR A 184 32.60 9.21 14.03
N LEU A 185 32.29 8.00 14.49
CA LEU A 185 32.94 7.41 15.65
C LEU A 185 34.41 7.09 15.34
N GLU A 186 34.69 6.59 14.13
CA GLU A 186 36.06 6.36 13.66
C GLU A 186 36.87 7.66 13.61
N TRP A 187 36.30 8.74 13.07
CA TRP A 187 36.94 10.06 13.04
C TRP A 187 37.24 10.60 14.45
N ILE A 188 36.32 10.41 15.40
CA ILE A 188 36.55 10.81 16.81
C ILE A 188 37.75 10.05 17.39
N VAL A 189 37.83 8.74 17.16
CA VAL A 189 38.96 7.92 17.66
C VAL A 189 40.29 8.38 17.06
N ILE A 190 40.35 8.65 15.75
CA ILE A 190 41.56 9.15 15.09
C ILE A 190 42.02 10.49 15.69
N VAL A 191 41.09 11.43 15.91
CA VAL A 191 41.39 12.74 16.53
C VAL A 191 41.91 12.58 17.96
N LEU A 192 41.32 11.68 18.74
CA LEU A 192 41.77 11.40 20.12
C LEU A 192 43.19 10.83 20.15
N ILE A 193 43.52 9.88 19.27
CA ILE A 193 44.88 9.31 19.17
C ILE A 193 45.88 10.39 18.73
N ALA A 194 45.53 11.22 17.75
CA ALA A 194 46.39 12.31 17.29
C ALA A 194 46.66 13.34 18.41
N ALA A 195 45.65 13.67 19.22
CA ALA A 195 45.80 14.57 20.36
C ALA A 195 46.75 13.99 21.42
N GLU A 196 46.62 12.70 21.75
CA GLU A 196 47.49 12.01 22.70
C GLU A 196 48.96 12.04 22.25
N ILE A 197 49.22 11.72 20.97
CA ILE A 197 50.57 11.76 20.39
C ILE A 197 51.14 13.18 20.46
N LEU A 198 50.32 14.20 20.21
CA LEU A 198 50.73 15.60 20.24
C LEU A 198 51.12 16.03 21.67
N VAL A 199 50.32 15.66 22.68
CA VAL A 199 50.64 15.91 24.09
C VAL A 199 51.93 15.20 24.49
N ALA A 200 52.10 13.93 24.12
CA ALA A 200 53.31 13.17 24.38
C ALA A 200 54.55 13.80 23.72
N ALA A 201 54.43 14.26 22.47
CA ALA A 201 55.51 14.93 21.75
C ALA A 201 55.89 16.28 22.40
N ILE A 202 54.91 17.08 22.83
CA ILE A 202 55.16 18.31 23.57
C ILE A 202 55.92 18.02 24.86
N ASN A 203 55.49 17.02 25.65
CA ASN A 203 56.16 16.65 26.88
C ASN A 203 57.62 16.24 26.63
N ILE A 204 57.89 15.43 25.61
CA ILE A 204 59.26 15.02 25.26
C ILE A 204 60.11 16.25 24.88
N VAL A 205 59.57 17.19 24.12
CA VAL A 205 60.29 18.41 23.73
C VAL A 205 60.57 19.28 24.96
N VAL A 206 59.61 19.44 25.87
CA VAL A 206 59.79 20.19 27.12
C VAL A 206 60.85 19.53 28.00
N ASP A 207 60.82 18.20 28.16
CA ASP A 207 61.84 17.47 28.92
C ASP A 207 63.23 17.60 28.29
N LEU A 208 63.34 17.60 26.96
CA LEU A 208 64.60 17.81 26.26
C LEU A 208 65.15 19.22 26.48
N TYR A 209 64.31 20.26 26.47
CA TYR A 209 64.74 21.63 26.77
C TYR A 209 65.07 21.84 28.25
N ALA A 210 64.34 21.18 29.16
CA ALA A 210 64.57 21.27 30.59
C ALA A 210 65.82 20.49 31.06
N GLY A 211 66.26 19.47 30.32
CA GLY A 211 67.47 18.69 30.59
C GLY A 211 68.77 19.27 30.01
N VAL A 212 68.75 20.50 29.49
CA VAL A 212 69.90 21.17 28.85
C VAL A 212 70.57 22.24 29.75
N ASP A 213 70.10 22.42 30.99
CA ASP A 213 70.83 23.16 32.06
C ASP A 213 71.61 22.21 32.99
#